data_AF-A0A8H7NGR5-F1
#
_entry.id   AF-A0A8H7NGR5-F1
#
_cell.length_a   1.000
_cell.length_b   1.000
_cell.length_c   1.000
_cell.angle_alpha   90.00
_cell.angle_beta   90.00
_cell.angle_gamma   90.00
#
_symmetry.space_group_name_H-M   'P 1'
#
loop_
_entity.id
_entity.type
_entity.pdbx_description
1 polymer ?
#
loop_
_entity_poly.entity_id
_entity_poly.type
_entity_poly.pdbx_seq_one_letter_code
_entity_poly.pdbx_strand_id
1 'polypeptide(L)'
;MDVSNDYGKFVKAGIKHFPATSGKTIYAAGSYYTPNELLKGFSEVMGVETAFQKIDADTFKSFMTPKVAQELLENMLLLEEPGYFGGADLAESLSLLDEAPCSWKDFVQANKDCWL
;
A
#
# COMPACT_ATOMS: atom_id res chain seq x y z
N MET A 1 -2.33 4.95 -1.90
CA MET A 1 -3.46 4.96 -2.84
C MET A 1 -4.69 4.47 -2.11
N ASP A 2 -5.83 5.04 -2.44
CA ASP A 2 -7.14 4.56 -2.04
C ASP A 2 -7.53 3.43 -3.00
N VAL A 3 -7.53 2.19 -2.53
CA VAL A 3 -7.78 1.03 -3.41
C VAL A 3 -9.12 1.15 -4.14
N SER A 4 -10.18 1.60 -3.46
CA SER A 4 -11.52 1.69 -4.02
C SER A 4 -11.62 2.74 -5.12
N ASN A 5 -10.92 3.87 -4.97
CA ASN A 5 -11.01 4.99 -5.90
C ASN A 5 -9.87 5.03 -6.95
N ASP A 6 -8.72 4.41 -6.68
CA ASP A 6 -7.54 4.52 -7.55
C ASP A 6 -7.28 3.28 -8.42
N TYR A 7 -7.71 2.07 -8.02
CA TYR A 7 -7.35 0.86 -8.75
C TYR A 7 -7.86 0.89 -10.20
N GLY A 8 -9.04 1.47 -10.42
CA GLY A 8 -9.61 1.68 -11.75
C GLY A 8 -8.73 2.52 -12.69
N LYS A 9 -7.89 3.42 -12.15
CA LYS A 9 -6.95 4.24 -12.94
C LYS A 9 -5.89 3.37 -13.63
N PHE A 10 -5.36 2.37 -12.91
CA PHE A 10 -4.36 1.44 -13.46
C PHE A 10 -4.97 0.48 -14.48
N VAL A 11 -6.20 0.00 -14.24
CA VAL A 11 -6.93 -0.82 -15.22
C VAL A 11 -7.20 -0.02 -16.50
N LYS A 12 -7.68 1.23 -16.36
CA LYS A 12 -7.90 2.14 -17.49
C LYS A 12 -6.62 2.37 -18.29
N ALA A 13 -5.48 2.56 -17.62
CA ALA A 13 -4.18 2.71 -18.28
C ALA A 13 -3.82 1.50 -19.14
N GLY A 14 -4.00 0.28 -18.62
CA GLY A 14 -3.78 -0.96 -19.37
C GLY A 14 -4.61 -1.03 -20.66
N ILE A 15 -5.88 -0.64 -20.60
CA ILE A 15 -6.81 -0.65 -21.75
C ILE A 15 -6.51 0.47 -22.74
N LYS A 16 -6.34 1.71 -22.25
CA LYS A 16 -6.17 2.92 -23.07
C LYS A 16 -4.90 2.88 -23.92
N HIS A 17 -3.83 2.29 -23.40
CA HIS A 17 -2.53 2.22 -24.07
C HIS A 17 -2.29 0.88 -24.80
N PHE A 18 -3.31 0.03 -24.96
CA PHE A 18 -3.22 -1.18 -25.76
C PHE A 18 -2.99 -0.82 -27.25
N PRO A 19 -2.09 -1.53 -27.99
CA PRO A 19 -1.36 -2.73 -27.59
C PRO A 19 0.01 -2.49 -26.93
N ALA A 20 0.43 -1.24 -26.71
CA ALA A 20 1.76 -0.92 -26.18
C ALA A 20 2.00 -1.46 -24.75
N THR A 21 0.94 -1.75 -24.01
CA THR A 21 0.96 -2.38 -22.67
C THR A 21 0.88 -3.90 -22.70
N SER A 22 0.72 -4.53 -23.87
CA SER A 22 0.57 -5.99 -23.97
C SER A 22 1.84 -6.71 -23.49
N GLY A 23 1.68 -7.62 -22.53
CA GLY A 23 2.79 -8.37 -21.93
C GLY A 23 3.65 -7.57 -20.94
N LYS A 24 3.30 -6.30 -20.66
CA LYS A 24 3.96 -5.48 -19.64
C LYS A 24 3.29 -5.62 -18.27
N THR A 25 4.09 -5.49 -17.22
CA THR A 25 3.59 -5.37 -15.85
C THR A 25 3.24 -3.92 -15.54
N ILE A 26 2.04 -3.67 -15.00
CA ILE A 26 1.64 -2.37 -14.46
C ILE A 26 1.54 -2.52 -12.94
N TYR A 27 2.43 -1.88 -12.21
CA TYR A 27 2.47 -1.91 -10.75
C TYR A 27 1.44 -0.94 -10.18
N ALA A 28 0.36 -1.48 -9.63
CA ALA A 28 -0.74 -0.71 -9.04
C ALA A 28 -0.40 -0.21 -7.62
N ALA A 29 0.59 0.68 -7.52
CA ALA A 29 0.98 1.36 -6.29
C ALA A 29 1.26 2.84 -6.59
N GLY A 30 0.88 3.73 -5.66
CA GLY A 30 1.14 5.17 -5.79
C GLY A 30 2.51 5.61 -5.26
N SER A 31 3.01 4.91 -4.24
CA SER A 31 4.33 5.13 -3.64
C SER A 31 4.65 3.96 -2.70
N TYR A 32 5.89 3.85 -2.26
CA TYR A 32 6.31 2.94 -1.19
C TYR A 32 6.49 3.73 0.10
N TYR A 33 6.12 3.11 1.22
CA TYR A 33 6.26 3.70 2.55
C TYR A 33 6.81 2.67 3.51
N THR A 34 7.74 3.09 4.36
CA THR A 34 8.12 2.38 5.56
C THR A 34 7.05 2.52 6.64
N PRO A 35 7.00 1.64 7.65
CA PRO A 35 6.07 1.78 8.77
C PRO A 35 6.16 3.14 9.48
N ASN A 36 7.37 3.69 9.62
CA ASN A 36 7.58 5.00 10.23
C ASN A 36 7.06 6.15 9.38
N GLU A 37 7.16 6.07 8.05
CA GLU A 37 6.59 7.09 7.15
C GLU A 37 5.05 7.06 7.16
N LEU A 38 4.46 5.87 7.21
CA LEU A 38 3.01 5.71 7.39
C LEU A 38 2.55 6.35 8.71
N LEU A 39 3.19 6.01 9.81
CA LEU A 39 2.84 6.56 11.13
C LEU A 39 3.07 8.07 11.22
N LYS A 40 4.16 8.58 10.64
CA LYS A 40 4.39 10.03 10.56
C LYS A 40 3.25 10.74 9.81
N GLY A 41 2.87 10.22 8.64
CA GLY A 41 1.76 10.78 7.86
C GLY A 41 0.43 10.74 8.63
N PHE A 42 0.18 9.65 9.35
CA PHE A 42 -1.01 9.50 10.19
C PHE A 42 -1.01 10.49 11.36
N SER A 43 0.09 10.56 12.11
CA SER A 43 0.29 11.45 13.26
C SER A 43 0.09 12.92 12.89
N GLU A 44 0.68 13.38 11.79
CA GLU A 44 0.53 14.75 11.30
C GLU A 44 -0.92 15.09 10.95
N VAL A 45 -1.67 14.12 10.42
CA VAL A 45 -3.06 14.32 9.99
C VAL A 45 -4.02 14.25 11.18
N MET A 46 -3.83 13.29 12.09
CA MET A 46 -4.71 13.05 13.24
C MET A 46 -4.38 13.91 14.47
N GLY A 47 -3.18 14.48 14.55
CA GLY A 47 -2.73 15.24 15.71
C GLY A 47 -2.47 14.36 16.94
N VAL A 48 -2.12 13.09 16.74
CA VAL A 48 -1.83 12.12 17.80
C VAL A 48 -0.39 11.63 17.73
N GLU A 49 0.21 11.29 18.87
CA GLU A 49 1.52 10.64 18.90
C GLU A 49 1.40 9.16 18.49
N THR A 50 2.34 8.68 17.68
CA THR A 50 2.37 7.31 17.18
C THR A 50 3.77 6.74 17.23
N ALA A 51 3.89 5.44 17.49
CA ALA A 51 5.15 4.72 17.44
C ALA A 51 4.98 3.35 16.78
N PHE A 52 5.95 2.96 15.96
CA PHE A 52 5.98 1.61 15.38
C PHE A 52 6.53 0.63 16.42
N GLN A 53 5.83 -0.48 16.62
CA GLN A 53 6.24 -1.55 17.52
C GLN A 53 6.30 -2.86 16.73
N LYS A 54 7.50 -3.41 16.56
CA LYS A 54 7.68 -4.74 15.97
C LYS A 54 7.51 -5.79 17.06
N ILE A 55 6.66 -6.77 16.81
CA ILE A 55 6.46 -7.95 17.66
C ILE A 55 7.04 -9.18 16.98
N ASP A 56 7.38 -10.20 17.78
CA ASP A 56 7.85 -11.48 17.24
C ASP A 56 6.72 -12.27 16.56
N ALA A 57 7.10 -13.25 15.75
CA ALA A 57 6.19 -14.06 14.96
C ALA A 57 5.19 -14.87 15.81
N ASP A 58 5.60 -15.36 16.98
CA ASP A 58 4.73 -16.16 17.83
C ASP A 58 3.69 -15.27 18.50
N THR A 59 4.10 -14.09 18.99
CA THR A 59 3.18 -13.05 19.46
C THR A 59 2.22 -12.62 18.35
N PHE A 60 2.71 -12.34 17.13
CA PHE A 60 1.86 -11.96 15.98
C PHE A 60 0.81 -13.04 15.66
N LYS A 61 1.22 -14.32 15.61
CA LYS A 61 0.30 -15.43 15.32
C LYS A 61 -0.74 -15.64 16.42
N SER A 62 -0.42 -15.32 17.67
CA SER A 62 -1.29 -15.59 18.83
C SER A 62 -2.66 -14.88 18.77
N PHE A 63 -2.78 -13.82 17.99
CA PHE A 63 -4.01 -13.03 17.86
C PHE A 63 -5.04 -13.62 16.87
N MET A 64 -4.70 -14.72 16.18
CA MET A 64 -5.46 -15.23 15.04
C MET A 64 -5.63 -16.75 15.06
N THR A 65 -6.53 -17.29 14.24
CA THR A 65 -6.63 -18.75 14.06
C THR A 65 -5.41 -19.27 13.31
N PRO A 66 -4.94 -20.50 13.56
CA PRO A 66 -3.64 -20.98 13.06
C PRO A 66 -3.42 -20.82 11.56
N LYS A 67 -4.46 -21.08 10.75
CA LYS A 67 -4.36 -20.96 9.28
C LYS A 67 -4.20 -19.49 8.85
N VAL A 68 -5.03 -18.60 9.39
CA VAL A 68 -4.99 -17.17 9.05
C VAL A 68 -3.69 -16.53 9.58
N ALA A 69 -3.26 -16.94 10.76
CA ALA A 69 -2.04 -16.47 11.41
C ALA A 69 -0.79 -16.73 10.55
N GLN A 70 -0.65 -17.95 10.03
CA GLN A 70 0.49 -18.33 9.20
C GLN A 70 0.50 -17.58 7.87
N GLU A 71 -0.64 -17.53 7.17
CA GLU A 71 -0.77 -16.84 5.88
C GLU A 71 -0.46 -15.35 6.01
N LEU A 72 -1.00 -14.67 7.03
CA LEU A 72 -0.73 -13.25 7.24
C LEU A 72 0.71 -12.98 7.67
N LEU A 73 1.32 -13.85 8.49
CA LEU A 73 2.73 -13.71 8.85
C LEU A 73 3.63 -13.79 7.61
N GLU A 74 3.39 -14.77 6.73
CA GLU A 74 4.15 -14.93 5.49
C GLU A 74 4.01 -13.70 4.58
N ASN A 75 2.80 -13.15 4.45
CA ASN A 75 2.59 -11.91 3.71
C ASN A 75 3.33 -10.72 4.34
N MET A 76 3.31 -10.58 5.68
CA MET A 76 4.06 -9.51 6.36
C MET A 76 5.56 -9.64 6.17
N LEU A 77 6.09 -10.87 6.18
CA LEU A 77 7.51 -11.12 5.91
C LEU A 77 7.88 -10.76 4.47
N LEU A 78 7.02 -11.06 3.48
CA LEU A 78 7.23 -10.63 2.08
C LEU A 78 7.19 -9.12 1.91
N LEU A 79 6.33 -8.43 2.66
CA LEU A 79 6.25 -6.96 2.69
C LEU A 79 7.46 -6.33 3.40
N GLU A 80 8.09 -7.04 4.33
CA GLU A 80 9.33 -6.60 4.98
C GLU A 80 10.53 -6.81 4.05
N GLU A 81 10.67 -8.00 3.48
CA GLU A 81 11.74 -8.33 2.54
C GLU A 81 11.26 -9.41 1.53
N PRO A 82 11.30 -9.15 0.22
CA PRO A 82 11.99 -8.04 -0.47
C PRO A 82 11.18 -6.72 -0.52
N GLY A 83 9.97 -6.68 0.03
CA GLY A 83 9.08 -5.52 -0.06
C GLY A 83 7.96 -5.69 -1.07
N TYR A 84 6.98 -4.77 -1.05
CA TYR A 84 5.86 -4.80 -1.99
C TYR A 84 6.35 -4.67 -3.44
N PHE A 85 5.91 -5.57 -4.32
CA PHE A 85 6.45 -5.76 -5.68
C PHE A 85 7.99 -5.92 -5.75
N GLY A 86 8.63 -6.30 -4.64
CA GLY A 86 10.10 -6.35 -4.54
C GLY A 86 10.78 -4.99 -4.73
N GLY A 87 10.07 -3.88 -4.49
CA GLY A 87 10.62 -2.52 -4.67
C GLY A 87 10.79 -2.10 -6.13
N ALA A 88 10.05 -2.70 -7.07
CA ALA A 88 10.09 -2.34 -8.48
C ALA A 88 9.81 -0.84 -8.71
N ASP A 89 10.49 -0.24 -9.69
CA ASP A 89 10.26 1.17 -10.05
C ASP A 89 8.83 1.38 -10.57
N LEU A 90 8.14 2.34 -9.97
CA LEU A 90 6.75 2.68 -10.26
C LEU A 90 6.63 3.72 -11.38
N ALA A 91 7.73 4.37 -11.81
CA ALA A 91 7.69 5.51 -12.71
C ALA A 91 6.98 5.20 -14.05
N GLU A 92 7.28 4.06 -14.68
CA GLU A 92 6.61 3.66 -15.93
C GLU A 92 5.11 3.49 -15.70
N SER A 93 4.71 2.77 -14.65
CA SER A 93 3.30 2.52 -14.33
C SER A 93 2.53 3.82 -14.03
N LEU A 94 3.14 4.74 -13.28
CA LEU A 94 2.54 6.03 -12.93
C LEU A 94 2.45 6.97 -14.14
N SER A 95 3.41 6.93 -15.06
CA SER A 95 3.39 7.74 -16.29
C SER A 95 2.23 7.41 -17.24
N LEU A 96 1.64 6.22 -17.11
CA LEU A 96 0.50 5.78 -17.93
C LEU A 96 -0.83 6.35 -17.44
N LEU A 97 -0.88 6.87 -16.20
CA LEU A 97 -2.11 7.35 -15.58
C LEU A 97 -2.46 8.76 -16.05
N ASP A 98 -3.75 9.00 -16.28
CA ASP A 98 -4.27 10.34 -16.59
C ASP A 98 -4.25 11.27 -15.37
N GLU A 99 -4.23 10.69 -14.19
CA GLU A 99 -4.31 11.37 -12.90
C GLU A 99 -3.56 10.55 -11.83
N ALA A 100 -2.90 11.25 -10.92
CA ALA A 100 -2.17 10.60 -9.84
C ALA A 100 -3.12 9.84 -8.89
N PRO A 101 -2.66 8.72 -8.29
CA PRO A 101 -3.40 8.06 -7.23
C PRO A 101 -3.36 8.89 -5.94
N CYS A 102 -4.34 8.67 -5.06
CA CYS A 102 -4.42 9.31 -3.74
C CYS A 102 -3.16 9.04 -2.91
N SER A 103 -2.60 10.10 -2.32
CA SER A 103 -1.45 9.98 -1.42
C SER A 103 -1.88 9.37 -0.08
N TRP A 104 -0.91 8.84 0.70
CA TRP A 104 -1.22 8.33 2.04
C TRP A 104 -1.86 9.39 2.94
N LYS A 105 -1.35 10.62 2.94
CA LYS A 105 -1.90 11.70 3.78
C LYS A 105 -3.30 12.10 3.37
N ASP A 106 -3.56 12.21 2.06
CA ASP A 106 -4.89 12.54 1.55
C ASP A 106 -5.88 11.43 1.91
N PHE A 107 -5.46 10.16 1.86
CA PHE A 107 -6.27 9.03 2.29
C PHE A 107 -6.62 9.12 3.78
N VAL A 108 -5.65 9.35 4.67
CA VAL A 108 -5.93 9.52 6.11
C VAL A 108 -6.85 10.73 6.33
N GLN A 109 -6.61 11.85 5.64
CA GLN A 109 -7.41 13.06 5.78
C GLN A 109 -8.87 12.86 5.34
N ALA A 110 -9.10 12.11 4.27
CA ALA A 110 -10.44 11.80 3.77
C ALA A 110 -11.21 10.82 4.66
N ASN A 111 -10.51 10.04 5.48
CA ASN A 111 -11.09 8.96 6.29
C ASN A 111 -11.00 9.21 7.81
N LYS A 112 -10.66 10.42 8.25
CA LYS A 112 -10.39 10.74 9.67
C LYS A 112 -11.43 10.17 10.63
N ASP A 113 -12.69 10.26 10.26
CA ASP A 113 -13.83 9.86 11.09
C ASP A 113 -13.86 8.35 11.40
N CYS A 114 -13.12 7.52 10.66
CA CYS A 114 -12.99 6.09 10.96
C CYS A 114 -12.14 5.80 12.22
N TRP A 115 -11.39 6.78 12.71
CA TRP A 115 -10.43 6.64 13.82
C TRP A 115 -10.72 7.54 15.02
N LEU A 116 -11.81 8.31 14.98
CA LEU A 116 -12.26 9.20 16.06
C LEU A 116 -13.32 8.55 16.95
#